data_AF-A0A6H9KI87-F1
#
_entry.id   AF-A0A6H9KI87-F1
#
_cell.length_a   1.000
_cell.length_b   1.000
_cell.length_c   1.000
_cell.angle_alpha   90.00
_cell.angle_beta   90.00
_cell.angle_gamma   90.00
#
_symmetry.space_group_name_H-M   'P 1'
#
loop_
_entity.id
_entity.type
_entity.pdbx_description
1 polymer ?
#
loop_
_entity_poly.entity_id
_entity_poly.type
_entity_poly.pdbx_seq_one_letter_code
_entity_poly.pdbx_strand_id
1 'polypeptide(L)' 'MTESKLKNEILFLLERMNTEQQKKLFNFMTSLNVQNIKGVSGKSLLNFTGLFEKEDLQEIEVAINENCSGIDLNEW' A
#
# COMPACT_ATOMS: atom_id res chain seq x y z
N MET A 1 -26.90 20.87 5.47
CA MET A 1 -26.56 21.87 6.52
C MET A 1 -25.27 21.53 7.28
N THR A 2 -24.86 20.26 7.32
CA THR A 2 -23.67 19.74 8.04
C THR A 2 -22.32 20.05 7.39
N GLU A 3 -22.23 20.01 6.05
CA GLU A 3 -20.96 20.28 5.33
C GLU A 3 -20.39 21.68 5.57
N SER A 4 -21.27 22.69 5.64
CA SER A 4 -20.86 24.08 5.86
C SER A 4 -20.21 24.28 7.23
N LYS A 5 -20.75 23.63 8.27
CA LYS A 5 -20.22 23.72 9.64
C LYS A 5 -18.82 23.10 9.74
N LEU A 6 -18.64 21.90 9.19
CA LEU A 6 -17.34 21.21 9.19
C LEU A 6 -16.29 22.00 8.40
N LYS A 7 -16.65 22.54 7.23
CA LYS A 7 -15.75 23.39 6.44
C LYS A 7 -15.25 24.60 7.23
N ASN A 8 -16.15 25.28 7.95
CA ASN A 8 -15.81 26.45 8.73
C ASN A 8 -14.91 26.12 9.93
N GLU A 9 -15.15 24.99 10.60
CA GLU A 9 -14.28 24.51 11.69
C GLU A 9 -12.86 24.20 11.18
N ILE A 10 -12.73 23.59 10.00
CA ILE A 10 -11.41 23.33 9.37
C ILE A 10 -10.68 24.63 9.06
N LEU A 11 -11.38 25.64 8.51
CA LEU A 11 -10.78 26.96 8.24
C LEU A 11 -10.32 27.65 9.52
N PHE A 12 -11.12 27.62 10.59
CA PHE A 12 -10.75 28.18 11.89
C PHE A 12 -9.50 27.52 12.48
N LEU A 13 -9.34 26.21 12.32
CA LEU A 13 -8.15 25.50 12.78
C LEU A 13 -6.92 25.84 11.92
N LEU A 14 -7.08 25.97 10.61
CA LEU A 14 -6.01 26.34 9.67
C LEU A 14 -5.41 27.72 9.98
N GLU A 15 -6.24 28.71 10.30
CA GLU A 15 -5.80 30.07 10.63
C GLU A 15 -4.89 30.13 11.87
N ARG A 16 -4.98 29.13 12.76
CA ARG A 16 -4.21 29.06 14.00
C ARG A 16 -2.94 28.22 13.87
N MET A 17 -2.72 27.58 12.73
CA MET A 17 -1.55 26.76 12.45
C MET A 17 -0.40 27.61 11.91
N ASN A 18 0.83 27.25 12.28
CA ASN A 18 2.01 27.80 11.61
C ASN A 18 2.20 27.18 10.21
N THR A 19 3.07 27.78 9.40
CA THR A 19 3.31 27.37 8.01
C THR A 19 3.67 25.88 7.86
N GLU A 20 4.47 25.32 8.76
CA GLU A 20 4.87 23.90 8.69
C GLU A 20 3.70 22.96 8.99
N GLN A 21 2.86 23.32 9.97
CA GLN A 21 1.63 22.61 10.26
C GLN A 21 0.64 22.67 9.09
N GLN A 22 0.49 23.83 8.46
CA GLN A 22 -0.36 24.00 7.27
C GLN A 22 0.14 23.14 6.10
N LYS A 23 1.46 23.09 5.83
CA LYS A 23 2.05 22.21 4.81
C LYS A 23 1.77 20.74 5.10
N LYS A 24 1.90 20.31 6.36
CA LYS A 24 1.62 18.92 6.76
C LYS A 24 0.15 18.56 6.53
N LEU A 25 -0.77 19.44 6.91
CA LEU A 25 -2.21 19.24 6.67
C LEU A 25 -2.54 19.22 5.18
N PHE A 26 -1.95 20.11 4.39
CA PHE A 26 -2.08 20.12 2.94
C PHE A 26 -1.67 18.78 2.32
N ASN A 27 -0.47 18.30 2.63
CA ASN A 27 0.02 17.00 2.13
C ASN A 27 -0.89 15.83 2.51
N PHE A 28 -1.42 15.84 3.74
CA PHE A 28 -2.38 14.84 4.20
C PHE A 28 -3.68 14.89 3.38
N MET A 29 -4.29 16.07 3.22
CA MET A 29 -5.52 16.23 2.42
C MET A 29 -5.29 15.85 0.96
N THR A 30 -4.13 16.21 0.39
CA THR A 30 -3.74 15.76 -0.95
C THR A 30 -3.68 14.24 -1.01
N SER A 31 -3.12 13.57 0.00
CA SER A 31 -3.06 12.11 0.05
C SER A 31 -4.43 11.43 0.13
N LEU A 32 -5.41 12.07 0.78
CA LEU A 32 -6.80 11.58 0.83
C LEU A 32 -7.52 11.75 -0.50
N ASN A 33 -7.22 12.82 -1.23
CA ASN A 33 -7.86 13.12 -2.52
C ASN A 33 -7.27 12.28 -3.66
N VAL A 34 -6.10 11.68 -3.45
CA VAL A 34 -5.51 10.70 -4.34
C VAL A 34 -6.24 9.36 -4.11
N GLN A 35 -7.41 9.19 -4.74
CA GLN A 35 -8.00 7.87 -4.99
C GLN A 35 -7.17 7.03 -5.96
N ASN A 36 -6.05 7.54 -6.45
CA ASN A 36 -5.16 6.77 -7.29
C ASN A 36 -4.46 5.74 -6.40
N ILE A 37 -4.83 4.48 -6.62
CA ILE A 37 -4.07 3.30 -6.22
C ILE A 37 -2.57 3.64 -6.32
N LYS A 38 -1.93 3.83 -5.16
CA LYS A 38 -0.49 4.09 -5.12
C LYS A 38 0.20 2.78 -5.45
N GLY A 39 0.92 2.76 -6.56
CA GLY A 39 1.63 1.58 -7.05
C GLY A 39 1.66 1.55 -8.57
N VAL A 40 2.53 0.72 -9.13
CA VAL A 40 2.45 0.37 -10.56
C VAL A 40 1.29 -0.61 -10.76
N SER A 41 0.69 -0.62 -11.94
CA SER A 41 -0.28 -1.65 -12.28
C SER A 41 0.32 -3.03 -12.03
N GLY A 42 -0.44 -3.97 -11.45
CA GLY A 42 0.00 -5.36 -11.34
C GLY A 42 0.41 -5.96 -12.69
N LYS A 43 -0.16 -5.45 -13.80
CA LYS A 43 0.25 -5.80 -15.16
C LYS A 43 1.71 -5.44 -15.45
N SER A 44 2.23 -4.37 -14.86
CA SER A 44 3.65 -3.99 -14.96
C SER A 44 4.57 -4.94 -14.20
N LEU A 45 4.06 -5.70 -13.23
CA LEU A 45 4.84 -6.74 -12.55
C LEU A 45 5.08 -7.96 -13.45
N LEU A 46 4.28 -8.16 -14.50
CA LEU A 46 4.51 -9.22 -15.48
C LEU A 46 5.81 -9.02 -16.27
N ASN A 47 6.36 -7.79 -16.32
CA ASN A 47 7.69 -7.57 -16.88
C ASN A 47 8.81 -8.20 -16.05
N PHE A 48 8.51 -8.62 -14.81
CA PHE A 48 9.41 -9.36 -13.93
C PHE A 48 9.12 -10.87 -13.95
N THR A 49 8.10 -11.34 -14.68
CA THR A 49 7.87 -12.78 -14.83
C THR A 49 8.84 -13.31 -15.89
N GLY A 50 9.82 -14.09 -15.45
CA GLY A 50 10.97 -14.52 -16.25
C GLY A 50 12.28 -14.62 -15.44
N LEU A 51 12.22 -14.36 -14.13
CA LEU A 51 13.37 -14.46 -13.22
C LEU A 51 13.75 -15.88 -12.81
N PHE A 52 12.93 -16.88 -13.13
CA PHE A 52 13.19 -18.28 -12.81
C PHE A 52 13.39 -19.04 -14.11
N GLU A 53 14.54 -19.70 -14.23
CA GLU A 53 14.77 -20.66 -15.31
C GLU A 53 13.83 -21.86 -15.12
N LYS A 54 13.62 -22.63 -16.18
CA LYS A 54 12.66 -23.75 -16.15
C LYS A 54 13.02 -24.76 -15.07
N GLU A 55 14.31 -24.96 -14.86
CA GLU A 55 14.88 -25.85 -13.86
C GLU A 55 14.54 -25.36 -12.43
N ASP A 56 14.63 -24.06 -12.18
CA ASP A 56 14.25 -23.46 -10.90
C ASP A 56 12.74 -23.65 -10.62
N LEU A 57 11.91 -23.54 -11.66
CA LEU A 57 10.47 -23.78 -11.54
C LEU A 57 10.15 -25.24 -11.18
N GLN A 58 10.90 -26.19 -11.74
CA GLN A 58 10.75 -27.61 -11.41
C GLN A 58 11.19 -27.91 -9.98
N GLU A 59 12.27 -27.29 -9.51
CA GLU A 59 12.72 -27.43 -8.12
C GLU A 59 11.69 -26.86 -7.12
N ILE A 60 11.11 -25.69 -7.43
CA ILE A 60 10.02 -25.10 -6.64
C ILE A 60 8.79 -26.02 -6.64
N GLU A 61 8.42 -26.58 -7.78
CA GLU A 61 7.29 -27.51 -7.90
C GLU A 61 7.50 -28.78 -7.05
N VAL A 62 8.70 -29.35 -7.09
CA VAL A 62 9.09 -30.49 -6.25
C VAL A 62 9.02 -30.12 -4.77
N ALA A 63 9.60 -28.98 -4.36
CA ALA A 63 9.57 -28.53 -2.97
C ALA A 63 8.14 -28.31 -2.44
N ILE A 64 7.24 -27.78 -3.28
CA ILE A 64 5.81 -27.63 -2.94
C ILE A 64 5.16 -29.01 -2.75
N ASN A 65 5.35 -29.92 -3.70
CA ASN A 65 4.63 -31.19 -3.72
C ASN A 65 5.19 -32.23 -2.73
N GLU A 66 6.50 -32.22 -2.48
CA GLU A 66 7.17 -33.21 -1.63
C GLU A 66 7.33 -32.72 -0.18
N ASN A 67 7.41 -31.40 0.05
CA ASN A 67 7.82 -30.85 1.35
C ASN A 67 6.89 -29.76 1.93
N CYS A 68 5.80 -29.35 1.27
CA CYS A 68 4.97 -28.22 1.75
C CYS A 68 3.76 -28.62 2.62
N SER A 69 3.47 -29.91 2.79
CA SER A 69 2.30 -30.37 3.56
C SER A 69 2.63 -30.72 5.02
N GLY A 70 3.41 -29.89 5.69
CA GLY A 70 3.71 -30.05 7.11
C GLY A 70 3.95 -28.70 7.77
N ILE A 71 2.90 -28.11 8.35
CA ILE A 71 3.11 -27.13 9.41
C ILE A 71 3.64 -27.94 10.60
N ASP A 72 4.93 -27.81 10.93
CA ASP A 72 5.41 -28.30 12.20
C ASP A 72 4.92 -27.35 13.31
N LEU A 73 3.83 -27.77 13.96
CA LEU A 73 3.21 -27.03 15.05
C LEU A 73 4.09 -26.97 16.31
N ASN A 74 5.23 -27.68 16.34
CA ASN A 74 6.13 -27.73 17.49
C ASN A 74 7.37 -26.82 17.34
N GLU A 75 7.57 -26.18 16.19
CA GLU A 75 8.71 -25.27 15.95
C GLU A 75 8.39 -23.77 16.17
N TRP A 76 7.24 -23.43 16.77
CA TRP A 76 6.82 -22.06 17.06
C TRP A 76 6.49 -21.82 18.55
#